data_AF-A0A1D1ZCS7-F1
#
_entry.id   AF-A0A1D1ZCS7-F1
#
_cell.length_a   1.000
_cell.length_b   1.000
_cell.length_c   1.000
_cell.angle_alpha   90.00
_cell.angle_beta   90.00
_cell.angle_gamma   90.00
#
_symmetry.space_group_name_H-M   'P 1'
#
loop_
_entity.id
_entity.type
_entity.pdbx_description
1 polymer ?
#
loop_
_entity_poly.entity_id
_entity_poly.type
_entity_poly.pdbx_seq_one_letter_code
_entity_poly.pdbx_strand_id
1 'polypeptide(L)'
;MKGIADTMAHLQGEARLHRGEHNILGEAFLVMASSAGIQQQKEVLAWLLESVNKEWTQLEWQNAYLSDPLGLIRLCSDAPIMWSIFHNVTFFEKALRRSGAKKGNLNLQNPLSATEVSTLAHPMSSHLPWMLPSLLRLICSIHSLWAQPIFRSLPAELRAAMTISHVEQTSLLGEGVSKLSKGQLSLLEGSSMETNKEGCTGSNENDIRNWLKGIRDSGYNVLGLSTMIGESFFQCLKSSDVALALLGNVQSMDFRHIRQLIHLVLIPLVKSCPPNLWEEWLEKLLCPLFVHCQQALKFSWSSLLSEGRTKVPDIFGNPSGLELKVEVMEEKLLRDLTREICLLLSVLASPARNNGIPSFEQLANISRTDLLSLKDLNAFASNSMVGFLLSHKNLALPVLQISKEAFTWTDGDSVSKVASFCGVVILLAISTNNVELREFVAKDLFYALIQGLALESNAIISSDLLGLCREIFLYFSDRDPTPRQVLLSLPCISPVDLLAFEDAISKTSSAKEQKQLLRSFLMLATGNKLKAIAQQKSTNVISNVSARPRRSTSSPGPSVEEDDTVGLAAIT
;
A
#
# COMPACT_ATOMS: atom_id res chain seq x y z
N MET A 1 -3.36 9.73 -38.45
CA MET A 1 -3.15 10.57 -37.26
C MET A 1 -3.30 12.06 -37.56
N LYS A 2 -2.57 12.61 -38.55
CA LYS A 2 -2.63 14.05 -38.88
C LYS A 2 -4.03 14.64 -39.06
N GLY A 3 -4.90 14.06 -39.91
CA GLY A 3 -6.25 14.60 -40.09
C GLY A 3 -7.14 14.62 -38.83
N ILE A 4 -6.96 13.65 -37.92
CA ILE A 4 -7.69 13.62 -36.64
C ILE A 4 -7.11 14.70 -35.70
N ALA A 5 -5.78 14.87 -35.69
CA ALA A 5 -5.11 15.91 -34.91
C ALA A 5 -5.52 17.33 -35.37
N ASP A 6 -5.60 17.55 -36.69
CA ASP A 6 -6.05 18.81 -37.30
C ASP A 6 -7.51 19.11 -36.92
N THR A 7 -8.37 18.08 -36.93
CA THR A 7 -9.78 18.22 -36.51
C THR A 7 -9.90 18.55 -35.02
N MET A 8 -9.08 17.89 -34.18
CA MET A 8 -9.06 18.14 -32.74
C MET A 8 -8.59 19.55 -32.42
N ALA A 9 -7.53 20.03 -33.10
CA ALA A 9 -7.04 21.40 -32.97
C ALA A 9 -8.08 22.43 -33.43
N HIS A 10 -8.78 22.16 -34.53
CA HIS A 10 -9.87 23.02 -35.01
C HIS A 10 -11.03 23.11 -34.01
N LEU A 11 -11.53 21.98 -33.52
CA LEU A 11 -12.61 21.94 -32.52
C LEU A 11 -12.21 22.58 -31.18
N GLN A 12 -10.95 22.44 -30.79
CA GLN A 12 -10.39 23.12 -29.61
C GLN A 12 -10.35 24.64 -29.81
N GLY A 13 -9.94 25.11 -31.00
CA GLY A 13 -9.94 26.53 -31.35
C GLY A 13 -11.33 27.16 -31.38
N GLU A 14 -12.37 26.38 -31.72
CA GLU A 14 -13.78 26.81 -31.67
C GLU A 14 -14.42 26.69 -30.27
N ALA A 15 -13.67 26.27 -29.24
CA ALA A 15 -14.19 25.97 -27.90
C ALA A 15 -15.34 24.93 -27.89
N ARG A 16 -15.39 24.04 -28.89
CA ARG A 16 -16.42 23.00 -29.04
C ARG A 16 -15.99 21.63 -28.51
N LEU A 17 -14.76 21.53 -28.03
CA LEU A 17 -14.21 20.31 -27.43
C LEU A 17 -13.95 20.56 -25.95
N HIS A 18 -14.65 19.85 -25.08
CA HIS A 18 -14.42 19.94 -23.64
C HIS A 18 -13.07 19.33 -23.26
N ARG A 19 -12.41 19.83 -22.20
CA ARG A 19 -11.11 19.29 -21.75
C ARG A 19 -11.17 17.80 -21.42
N GLY A 20 -12.28 17.31 -20.87
CA GLY A 20 -12.48 15.88 -20.62
C GLY A 20 -12.43 15.03 -21.91
N GLU A 21 -13.07 15.51 -22.97
CA GLU A 21 -13.08 14.85 -24.29
C GLU A 21 -11.71 14.91 -24.95
N HIS A 22 -11.04 16.06 -24.85
CA HIS A 22 -9.66 16.23 -25.28
C HIS A 22 -8.73 15.21 -24.60
N ASN A 23 -8.89 14.98 -23.29
CA ASN A 23 -8.10 13.99 -22.56
C ASN A 23 -8.37 12.54 -23.00
N ILE A 24 -9.58 12.22 -23.44
CA ILE A 24 -9.93 10.89 -23.96
C ILE A 24 -9.29 10.68 -25.35
N LEU A 25 -9.44 11.68 -26.23
CA LEU A 25 -8.81 11.65 -27.55
C LEU A 25 -7.28 11.60 -27.43
N GLY A 26 -6.69 12.44 -26.58
CA GLY A 26 -5.25 12.44 -26.29
C GLY A 26 -4.76 11.08 -25.79
N GLU A 27 -5.50 10.40 -24.92
CA GLU A 27 -5.17 9.03 -24.50
C GLU A 27 -5.17 8.05 -25.68
N ALA A 28 -6.14 8.15 -26.59
CA ALA A 28 -6.18 7.33 -27.79
C ALA A 28 -4.96 7.57 -28.70
N PHE A 29 -4.53 8.83 -28.86
CA PHE A 29 -3.30 9.17 -29.58
C PHE A 29 -2.05 8.57 -28.91
N LEU A 30 -1.96 8.62 -27.58
CA LEU A 30 -0.85 8.01 -26.85
C LEU A 30 -0.82 6.49 -27.04
N VAL A 31 -1.97 5.83 -27.03
CA VAL A 31 -2.08 4.39 -27.32
C VAL A 31 -1.61 4.08 -28.76
N MET A 32 -2.05 4.87 -29.75
CA MET A 32 -1.61 4.70 -31.14
C MET A 32 -0.10 4.93 -31.29
N ALA A 33 0.44 5.98 -30.67
CA ALA A 33 1.85 6.29 -30.68
C ALA A 33 2.69 5.21 -29.99
N SER A 34 2.15 4.56 -28.95
CA SER A 34 2.83 3.47 -28.24
C SER A 34 3.22 2.30 -29.16
N SER A 35 2.42 2.05 -30.19
CA SER A 35 2.66 1.01 -31.21
C SER A 35 3.63 1.44 -32.32
N ALA A 36 3.85 2.75 -32.49
CA ALA A 36 4.67 3.32 -33.58
C ALA A 36 6.15 3.56 -33.21
N GLY A 37 6.52 3.31 -31.95
CA GLY A 37 7.89 3.47 -31.44
C GLY A 37 8.13 4.76 -30.65
N ILE A 38 9.27 4.83 -29.97
CA ILE A 38 9.58 5.86 -28.97
C ILE A 38 9.70 7.27 -29.56
N GLN A 39 10.20 7.40 -30.79
CA GLN A 39 10.30 8.70 -31.45
C GLN A 39 8.90 9.31 -31.72
N GLN A 40 7.97 8.52 -32.25
CA GLN A 40 6.61 8.97 -32.48
C GLN A 40 5.89 9.32 -31.17
N GLN A 41 6.15 8.56 -30.09
CA GLN A 41 5.63 8.90 -28.76
C GLN A 41 6.12 10.26 -28.28
N LYS A 42 7.41 10.58 -28.45
CA LYS A 42 7.98 11.88 -28.09
C LYS A 42 7.31 13.03 -28.85
N GLU A 43 7.11 12.88 -30.15
CA GLU A 43 6.46 13.90 -30.98
C GLU A 43 5.00 14.13 -30.59
N VAL A 44 4.25 13.05 -30.37
CA VAL A 44 2.84 13.12 -29.96
C VAL A 44 2.71 13.73 -28.56
N LEU A 45 3.58 13.36 -27.63
CA LEU A 45 3.63 13.94 -26.29
C LEU A 45 3.98 15.42 -26.31
N ALA A 46 4.98 15.81 -27.11
CA ALA A 46 5.37 17.21 -27.25
C ALA A 46 4.20 18.06 -27.75
N TRP A 47 3.48 17.58 -28.77
CA TRP A 47 2.29 18.25 -29.30
C TRP A 47 1.15 18.32 -28.26
N LEU A 48 0.80 17.21 -27.62
CA LEU A 48 -0.31 17.16 -26.65
C LEU A 48 -0.04 17.97 -25.38
N LEU A 49 1.22 18.08 -24.95
CA LEU A 49 1.60 18.73 -23.69
C LEU A 49 2.08 20.18 -23.88
N GLU A 50 2.20 20.71 -25.11
CA GLU A 50 2.76 22.05 -25.33
C GLU A 50 1.92 23.15 -24.67
N SER A 51 0.60 23.16 -24.93
CA SER A 51 -0.32 24.14 -24.34
C SER A 51 -0.41 23.96 -22.82
N VAL A 52 -0.48 22.71 -22.35
CA VAL A 52 -0.53 22.37 -20.94
C VAL A 52 0.73 22.85 -20.22
N ASN A 53 1.91 22.69 -20.81
CA ASN A 53 3.17 23.18 -20.24
C ASN A 53 3.14 24.71 -20.07
N LYS A 54 2.71 25.44 -21.10
CA LYS A 54 2.61 26.92 -21.05
C LYS A 54 1.68 27.40 -19.94
N GLU A 55 0.52 26.75 -19.74
CA GLU A 55 -0.41 27.09 -18.66
C GLU A 55 0.09 26.64 -17.28
N TRP A 56 0.57 25.41 -17.17
CA TRP A 56 0.96 24.78 -15.91
C TRP A 56 2.17 25.45 -15.24
N THR A 57 3.10 25.97 -16.04
CA THR A 57 4.31 26.63 -15.55
C THR A 57 4.13 28.11 -15.21
N GLN A 58 2.97 28.71 -15.51
CA GLN A 58 2.71 30.09 -15.14
C GLN A 58 2.69 30.28 -13.62
N LEU A 59 3.47 31.26 -13.14
CA LEU A 59 3.55 31.59 -11.72
C LEU A 59 2.29 32.32 -11.21
N GLU A 60 1.51 32.96 -12.09
CA GLU A 60 0.36 33.77 -11.71
C GLU A 60 -0.70 32.95 -10.97
N TRP A 61 -1.18 31.86 -11.58
CA TRP A 61 -2.18 31.00 -10.93
C TRP A 61 -1.58 30.25 -9.73
N GLN A 62 -0.33 29.79 -9.83
CA GLN A 62 0.32 29.10 -8.72
C GLN A 62 0.47 30.02 -7.51
N ASN A 63 0.80 31.29 -7.72
CA ASN A 63 0.94 32.24 -6.64
C ASN A 63 -0.43 32.70 -6.10
N ALA A 64 -1.42 32.83 -6.97
CA ALA A 64 -2.79 33.17 -6.58
C ALA A 64 -3.49 32.08 -5.75
N TYR A 65 -3.24 30.81 -6.06
CA TYR A 65 -4.00 29.70 -5.48
C TYR A 65 -3.18 28.74 -4.58
N LEU A 66 -1.86 28.65 -4.74
CA LEU A 66 -1.01 27.67 -4.04
C LEU A 66 0.07 28.30 -3.13
N SER A 67 0.00 29.61 -2.85
CA SER A 67 0.96 30.26 -1.93
C SER A 67 0.56 30.15 -0.47
N ASP A 68 -0.73 30.06 -0.19
CA ASP A 68 -1.28 30.08 1.14
C ASP A 68 -2.59 29.27 1.21
N PRO A 69 -3.02 28.82 2.41
CA PRO A 69 -4.23 28.01 2.55
C PRO A 69 -5.52 28.68 2.07
N LEU A 70 -5.61 30.02 2.14
CA LEU A 70 -6.79 30.76 1.64
C LEU A 70 -6.81 30.78 0.10
N GLY A 71 -5.65 30.73 -0.54
CA GLY A 71 -5.52 30.54 -1.99
C GLY A 71 -6.28 29.30 -2.47
N LEU A 72 -6.19 28.19 -1.75
CA LEU A 72 -6.90 26.96 -2.13
C LEU A 72 -8.41 27.07 -1.97
N ILE A 73 -8.88 27.84 -0.97
CA ILE A 73 -10.30 28.17 -0.80
C ILE A 73 -10.81 28.98 -1.99
N ARG A 74 -10.03 29.96 -2.45
CA ARG A 74 -10.35 30.73 -3.68
C ARG A 74 -10.41 29.81 -4.90
N LEU A 75 -9.50 28.84 -5.01
CA LEU A 75 -9.50 27.88 -6.12
C LEU A 75 -10.77 27.03 -6.14
N CYS A 76 -11.22 26.53 -4.99
CA CYS A 76 -12.46 25.75 -4.90
C CYS A 76 -13.71 26.58 -5.24
N SER A 77 -13.61 27.91 -5.24
CA SER A 77 -14.70 28.80 -5.67
C SER A 77 -14.64 29.14 -7.16
N ASP A 78 -13.52 28.84 -7.83
CA ASP A 78 -13.26 29.13 -9.25
C ASP A 78 -13.35 27.83 -10.06
N ALA A 79 -14.59 27.40 -10.35
CA ALA A 79 -14.86 26.12 -10.99
C ALA A 79 -14.12 25.93 -12.34
N PRO A 80 -14.03 26.92 -13.25
CA PRO A 80 -13.27 26.77 -14.49
C PRO A 80 -11.80 26.42 -14.27
N ILE A 81 -11.10 27.13 -13.36
CA ILE A 81 -9.68 26.87 -13.08
C ILE A 81 -9.52 25.55 -12.32
N MET A 82 -10.39 25.29 -11.34
CA MET A 82 -10.41 24.04 -10.57
C MET A 82 -10.46 22.81 -11.50
N TRP A 83 -11.45 22.77 -12.41
CA TRP A 83 -11.59 21.65 -13.35
C TRP A 83 -10.49 21.61 -14.41
N SER A 84 -9.98 22.76 -14.85
CA SER A 84 -8.81 22.82 -15.74
C SER A 84 -7.59 22.13 -15.13
N ILE A 85 -7.27 22.42 -13.85
CA ILE A 85 -6.19 21.76 -13.11
C ILE A 85 -6.44 20.26 -13.01
N PHE A 86 -7.66 19.83 -12.69
CA PHE A 86 -8.02 18.41 -12.63
C PHE A 86 -7.79 17.69 -13.96
N HIS A 87 -8.22 18.29 -15.07
CA HIS A 87 -7.99 17.71 -16.39
C HIS A 87 -6.50 17.65 -16.74
N ASN A 88 -5.69 18.63 -16.34
CA ASN A 88 -4.24 18.57 -16.58
C ASN A 88 -3.58 17.43 -15.79
N VAL A 89 -3.89 17.29 -14.50
CA VAL A 89 -3.32 16.24 -13.64
C VAL A 89 -3.73 14.84 -14.10
N THR A 90 -5.01 14.64 -14.44
CA THR A 90 -5.50 13.36 -14.98
C THR A 90 -4.88 13.03 -16.34
N PHE A 91 -4.58 14.06 -17.16
CA PHE A 91 -3.89 13.86 -18.42
C PHE A 91 -2.43 13.46 -18.22
N PHE A 92 -1.72 14.07 -17.26
CA PHE A 92 -0.36 13.63 -16.89
C PHE A 92 -0.32 12.16 -16.49
N GLU A 93 -1.31 11.70 -15.71
CA GLU A 93 -1.43 10.29 -15.33
C GLU A 93 -1.58 9.39 -16.57
N LYS A 94 -2.49 9.75 -17.49
CA LYS A 94 -2.70 9.02 -18.74
C LYS A 94 -1.43 9.01 -19.61
N ALA A 95 -0.76 10.15 -19.74
CA ALA A 95 0.50 10.29 -20.48
C ALA A 95 1.57 9.35 -19.91
N LEU A 96 1.75 9.32 -18.59
CA LEU A 96 2.69 8.40 -17.95
C LEU A 96 2.30 6.93 -18.12
N ARG A 97 1.02 6.58 -17.94
CA ARG A 97 0.54 5.19 -18.03
C ARG A 97 0.63 4.61 -19.44
N ARG A 98 0.49 5.45 -20.48
CA ARG A 98 0.45 5.01 -21.88
C ARG A 98 1.77 5.18 -22.63
N SER A 99 2.76 5.85 -22.03
CA SER A 99 4.07 6.08 -22.63
C SER A 99 5.08 5.01 -22.19
N GLY A 100 6.13 4.84 -23.00
CA GLY A 100 7.22 3.92 -22.72
C GLY A 100 7.09 2.57 -23.43
N ALA A 101 8.13 1.73 -23.28
CA ALA A 101 8.14 0.40 -23.88
C ALA A 101 7.33 -0.58 -23.01
N LYS A 102 6.33 -1.24 -23.61
CA LYS A 102 5.65 -2.36 -22.95
C LYS A 102 6.64 -3.53 -22.85
N LYS A 103 6.82 -4.05 -21.64
CA LYS A 103 7.72 -5.17 -21.30
C LYS A 103 7.53 -6.45 -22.15
N GLY A 104 6.39 -6.57 -22.85
CA GLY A 104 6.07 -7.70 -23.74
C GLY A 104 6.53 -7.57 -25.20
N ASN A 105 7.09 -6.43 -25.63
CA ASN A 105 7.56 -6.23 -27.02
C ASN A 105 9.08 -6.41 -27.21
N LEU A 106 9.79 -6.94 -26.21
CA LEU A 106 11.15 -7.42 -26.39
C LEU A 106 11.08 -8.77 -27.15
N ASN A 107 10.84 -8.70 -28.45
CA ASN A 107 11.00 -9.85 -29.33
C ASN A 107 12.42 -10.39 -29.19
N LEU A 108 12.50 -11.71 -29.01
CA LEU A 108 13.66 -12.60 -28.88
C LEU A 108 14.60 -12.62 -30.11
N GLN A 109 14.77 -11.52 -30.82
CA GLN A 109 15.70 -11.43 -31.95
C GLN A 109 16.55 -10.17 -31.77
N ASN A 110 17.78 -10.42 -31.32
CA ASN A 110 18.87 -9.51 -30.97
C ASN A 110 18.96 -9.18 -29.48
N PRO A 111 19.97 -9.72 -28.76
CA PRO A 111 20.38 -9.17 -27.49
C PRO A 111 21.03 -7.82 -27.78
N LEU A 112 20.21 -6.76 -27.83
CA LEU A 112 20.72 -5.41 -27.62
C LEU A 112 21.44 -5.46 -26.28
N SER A 113 22.74 -5.17 -26.30
CA SER A 113 23.54 -5.10 -25.08
C SER A 113 22.83 -4.21 -24.06
N ALA A 114 22.89 -4.56 -22.76
CA ALA A 114 22.24 -3.79 -21.69
C ALA A 114 22.60 -2.28 -21.72
N THR A 115 23.69 -1.95 -22.39
CA THR A 115 24.17 -0.60 -22.69
C THR A 115 23.29 0.18 -23.67
N GLU A 116 22.72 -0.42 -24.72
CA GLU A 116 21.92 0.30 -25.73
C GLU A 116 20.50 0.59 -25.25
N VAL A 117 19.88 -0.30 -24.46
CA VAL A 117 18.55 -0.06 -23.84
C VAL A 117 18.62 1.07 -22.82
N SER A 118 19.80 1.34 -22.22
CA SER A 118 20.02 2.45 -21.29
C SER A 118 20.02 3.83 -21.97
N THR A 119 20.22 3.91 -23.29
CA THR A 119 20.39 5.20 -23.99
C THR A 119 19.10 5.84 -24.47
N LEU A 120 17.99 5.10 -24.56
CA LEU A 120 16.74 5.65 -25.07
C LEU A 120 15.85 6.14 -23.94
N ALA A 121 16.13 7.38 -23.50
CA ALA A 121 15.38 8.04 -22.42
C ALA A 121 13.86 7.93 -22.65
N HIS A 122 13.14 7.53 -21.60
CA HIS A 122 11.69 7.36 -21.60
C HIS A 122 11.01 8.64 -22.16
N PRO A 123 9.98 8.54 -23.02
CA PRO A 123 9.37 9.71 -23.68
C PRO A 123 8.93 10.82 -22.72
N MET A 124 8.45 10.46 -21.52
CA MET A 124 8.03 11.43 -20.50
C MET A 124 9.18 12.11 -19.73
N SER A 125 10.44 11.67 -19.91
CA SER A 125 11.58 12.15 -19.09
C SER A 125 11.79 13.65 -19.17
N SER A 126 11.72 14.22 -20.38
CA SER A 126 11.87 15.67 -20.61
C SER A 126 10.71 16.50 -20.06
N HIS A 127 9.60 15.85 -19.70
CA HIS A 127 8.41 16.53 -19.20
C HIS A 127 8.33 16.58 -17.67
N LEU A 128 9.05 15.69 -16.98
CA LEU A 128 9.05 15.64 -15.50
C LEU A 128 9.48 16.96 -14.83
N PRO A 129 10.56 17.65 -15.28
CA PRO A 129 11.09 18.81 -14.56
C PRO A 129 10.11 19.99 -14.47
N TRP A 130 9.26 20.22 -15.47
CA TRP A 130 8.25 21.28 -15.43
C TRP A 130 6.90 20.81 -14.88
N MET A 131 6.60 19.51 -14.98
CA MET A 131 5.31 18.94 -14.58
C MET A 131 5.23 18.74 -13.06
N LEU A 132 6.26 18.15 -12.46
CA LEU A 132 6.21 17.66 -11.08
C LEU A 132 6.28 18.77 -10.01
N PRO A 133 7.05 19.86 -10.14
CA PRO A 133 7.15 20.87 -9.08
C PRO A 133 5.80 21.52 -8.71
N SER A 134 5.01 21.95 -9.70
CA SER A 134 3.69 22.53 -9.43
C SER A 134 2.70 21.50 -8.89
N LEU A 135 2.81 20.23 -9.32
CA LEU A 135 2.01 19.14 -8.77
C LEU A 135 2.33 18.89 -7.29
N LEU A 136 3.61 18.90 -6.91
CA LEU A 136 4.02 18.76 -5.51
C LEU A 136 3.49 19.92 -4.66
N ARG A 137 3.54 21.16 -5.16
CA ARG A 137 2.93 22.32 -4.49
C ARG A 137 1.42 22.15 -4.29
N LEU A 138 0.71 21.66 -5.31
CA LEU A 138 -0.72 21.40 -5.24
C LEU A 138 -1.05 20.32 -4.21
N ILE A 139 -0.33 19.19 -4.23
CA ILE A 139 -0.49 18.10 -3.25
C ILE A 139 -0.20 18.60 -1.84
N CYS A 140 0.89 19.35 -1.65
CA CYS A 140 1.24 19.96 -0.36
C CYS A 140 0.11 20.85 0.17
N SER A 141 -0.43 21.71 -0.70
CA SER A 141 -1.54 22.61 -0.36
C SER A 141 -2.78 21.82 0.04
N ILE A 142 -3.13 20.77 -0.70
CA ILE A 142 -4.26 19.89 -0.37
C ILE A 142 -4.05 19.19 0.98
N HIS A 143 -2.86 18.63 1.23
CA HIS A 143 -2.56 17.97 2.51
C HIS A 143 -2.69 18.94 3.69
N SER A 144 -2.29 20.21 3.50
CA SER A 144 -2.36 21.23 4.55
C SER A 144 -3.79 21.53 5.03
N LEU A 145 -4.81 21.26 4.22
CA LEU A 145 -6.21 21.48 4.61
C LEU A 145 -6.62 20.69 5.86
N TRP A 146 -5.99 19.53 6.09
CA TRP A 146 -6.25 18.69 7.26
C TRP A 146 -5.54 19.18 8.53
N ALA A 147 -4.59 20.12 8.44
CA ALA A 147 -3.93 20.68 9.60
C ALA A 147 -4.89 21.52 10.45
N GLN A 148 -4.90 21.31 11.78
CA GLN A 148 -5.88 21.91 12.70
C GLN A 148 -6.08 23.43 12.57
N PRO A 149 -5.03 24.28 12.44
CA PRO A 149 -5.22 25.72 12.28
C PRO A 149 -5.96 26.07 10.98
N ILE A 150 -5.67 25.35 9.90
CA ILE A 150 -6.26 25.57 8.58
C ILE A 150 -7.69 25.04 8.56
N PHE A 151 -7.90 23.79 9.00
CA PHE A 151 -9.21 23.14 9.03
C PHE A 151 -10.29 24.01 9.71
N ARG A 152 -9.94 24.67 10.83
CA ARG A 152 -10.87 25.55 11.57
C ARG A 152 -11.23 26.83 10.83
N SER A 153 -10.38 27.28 9.91
CA SER A 153 -10.61 28.48 9.10
C SER A 153 -11.41 28.20 7.82
N LEU A 154 -11.66 26.92 7.48
CA LEU A 154 -12.31 26.55 6.22
C LEU A 154 -13.83 26.84 6.24
N PRO A 155 -14.41 27.28 5.10
CA PRO A 155 -15.85 27.38 4.90
C PRO A 155 -16.59 26.06 5.19
N ALA A 156 -17.87 26.14 5.51
CA ALA A 156 -18.67 24.98 5.88
C ALA A 156 -18.74 23.95 4.74
N GLU A 157 -18.85 24.42 3.50
CA GLU A 157 -18.92 23.62 2.29
C GLU A 157 -17.64 22.80 2.08
N LEU A 158 -16.48 23.42 2.29
CA LEU A 158 -15.18 22.75 2.15
C LEU A 158 -14.95 21.74 3.29
N ARG A 159 -15.34 22.08 4.52
CA ARG A 159 -15.29 21.12 5.65
C ARG A 159 -16.20 19.92 5.42
N ALA A 160 -17.40 20.15 4.89
CA ALA A 160 -18.33 19.08 4.55
C ALA A 160 -17.73 18.18 3.45
N ALA A 161 -17.12 18.76 2.42
CA ALA A 161 -16.44 18.04 1.34
C ALA A 161 -15.28 17.14 1.82
N MET A 162 -14.65 17.44 2.96
CA MET A 162 -13.55 16.63 3.52
C MET A 162 -14.01 15.35 4.22
N THR A 163 -15.30 15.18 4.50
CA THR A 163 -15.83 13.98 5.15
C THR A 163 -15.72 12.74 4.24
N ILE A 164 -16.09 11.55 4.72
CA ILE A 164 -16.26 10.36 3.89
C ILE A 164 -17.62 10.43 3.18
N SER A 165 -17.63 10.32 1.84
CA SER A 165 -18.86 10.39 1.04
C SER A 165 -19.77 9.19 1.30
N HIS A 166 -21.09 9.34 1.11
CA HIS A 166 -22.02 8.23 1.26
C HIS A 166 -21.64 6.99 0.41
N VAL A 167 -21.17 7.20 -0.81
CA VAL A 167 -20.70 6.11 -1.70
C VAL A 167 -19.51 5.36 -1.09
N GLU A 168 -18.56 6.08 -0.49
CA GLU A 168 -17.43 5.47 0.21
C GLU A 168 -17.87 4.77 1.50
N GLN A 169 -18.83 5.32 2.24
CA GLN A 169 -19.39 4.67 3.43
C GLN A 169 -20.04 3.31 3.07
N THR A 170 -20.87 3.28 2.03
CA THR A 170 -21.47 2.04 1.50
C THR A 170 -20.39 1.03 1.08
N SER A 171 -19.33 1.49 0.42
CA SER A 171 -18.18 0.65 0.04
C SER A 171 -17.39 0.11 1.25
N LEU A 172 -17.23 0.92 2.30
CA LEU A 172 -16.60 0.51 3.55
C LEU A 172 -17.43 -0.59 4.24
N LEU A 173 -18.75 -0.45 4.28
CA LEU A 173 -19.64 -1.45 4.87
C LEU A 173 -19.74 -2.75 4.07
N GLY A 174 -19.24 -2.78 2.82
CA GLY A 174 -19.42 -3.92 1.93
C GLY A 174 -20.88 -4.14 1.51
N GLU A 175 -21.75 -3.16 1.81
CA GLU A 175 -23.08 -3.05 1.24
C GLU A 175 -22.85 -2.83 -0.26
N GLY A 176 -23.12 -3.85 -1.08
CA GLY A 176 -23.00 -3.69 -2.52
C GLY A 176 -23.82 -2.48 -2.95
N VAL A 177 -23.27 -1.65 -3.84
CA VAL A 177 -24.13 -0.77 -4.64
C VAL A 177 -25.13 -1.73 -5.27
N SER A 178 -26.39 -1.70 -4.80
CA SER A 178 -27.47 -2.45 -5.43
C SER A 178 -27.30 -2.15 -6.91
N LYS A 179 -27.08 -3.20 -7.72
CA LYS A 179 -26.88 -3.04 -9.14
C LYS A 179 -28.16 -2.38 -9.68
N LEU A 180 -28.18 -1.05 -9.72
CA LEU A 180 -28.95 -0.30 -10.69
C LEU A 180 -28.58 -0.96 -12.01
N SER A 181 -29.60 -1.54 -12.62
CA SER A 181 -29.45 -2.33 -13.83
C SER A 181 -28.65 -1.48 -14.83
N LYS A 182 -27.63 -2.10 -15.45
CA LYS A 182 -26.82 -1.50 -16.52
C LYS A 182 -27.64 -1.12 -17.78
N GLY A 183 -28.98 -1.08 -17.70
CA GLY A 183 -29.89 -0.70 -18.77
C GLY A 183 -30.52 0.69 -18.63
N GLN A 184 -30.32 1.41 -17.51
CA GLN A 184 -30.83 2.79 -17.34
C GLN A 184 -29.74 3.86 -17.15
N LEU A 185 -28.46 3.45 -17.16
CA LEU A 185 -27.30 4.37 -17.08
C LEU A 185 -26.88 4.95 -18.44
N SER A 186 -27.56 4.64 -19.55
CA SER A 186 -27.22 5.14 -20.88
C SER A 186 -28.14 6.25 -21.40
N LEU A 187 -29.13 6.70 -20.61
CA LEU A 187 -30.07 7.77 -21.02
C LEU A 187 -30.27 8.87 -19.98
N LEU A 188 -29.48 8.88 -18.89
CA LEU A 188 -29.53 9.91 -17.83
C LEU A 188 -28.19 10.63 -17.61
N GLU A 189 -27.15 10.29 -18.36
CA GLU A 189 -25.83 10.96 -18.30
C GLU A 189 -25.76 12.19 -19.23
N GLY A 190 -26.92 12.71 -19.65
CA GLY A 190 -27.06 13.78 -20.64
C GLY A 190 -28.31 14.64 -20.45
N SER A 191 -28.75 14.92 -19.22
CA SER A 191 -29.54 16.11 -18.85
C SER A 191 -29.95 16.06 -17.38
N SER A 192 -29.30 16.84 -16.53
CA SER A 192 -29.93 17.33 -15.30
C SER A 192 -29.71 18.84 -15.19
N MET A 193 -30.22 19.56 -16.17
CA MET A 193 -30.70 20.90 -15.96
C MET A 193 -32.22 20.81 -16.11
N GLU A 194 -32.96 20.79 -14.99
CA GLU A 194 -34.22 21.52 -14.81
C GLU A 194 -34.81 21.29 -13.41
N THR A 195 -34.84 22.41 -12.67
CA THR A 195 -35.88 22.84 -11.73
C THR A 195 -36.60 21.79 -10.89
N ASN A 196 -36.11 21.59 -9.66
CA ASN A 196 -36.95 21.75 -8.48
C ASN A 196 -36.18 22.58 -7.43
N LYS A 197 -36.60 23.84 -7.31
CA LYS A 197 -36.16 24.77 -6.27
C LYS A 197 -36.76 24.30 -4.94
N GLU A 198 -35.95 23.69 -4.10
CA GLU A 198 -36.01 23.85 -2.63
C GLU A 198 -34.84 23.04 -1.99
N GLY A 199 -33.80 23.76 -1.56
CA GLY A 199 -32.74 23.24 -0.67
C GLY A 199 -31.45 22.71 -1.32
N CYS A 200 -30.78 23.47 -2.20
CA CYS A 200 -29.54 23.01 -2.86
C CYS A 200 -28.27 23.72 -2.33
N THR A 201 -27.70 23.18 -1.25
CA THR A 201 -26.29 23.42 -0.84
C THR A 201 -25.36 22.25 -1.22
N GLY A 202 -25.89 21.15 -1.78
CA GLY A 202 -25.18 19.88 -1.97
C GLY A 202 -24.39 19.70 -3.27
N SER A 203 -24.62 20.49 -4.32
CA SER A 203 -23.91 20.33 -5.61
C SER A 203 -22.43 20.72 -5.49
N ASN A 204 -22.16 21.90 -4.90
CA ASN A 204 -20.79 22.43 -4.79
C ASN A 204 -19.91 21.59 -3.84
N GLU A 205 -20.47 21.08 -2.74
CA GLU A 205 -19.76 20.20 -1.81
C GLU A 205 -19.26 18.92 -2.49
N ASN A 206 -20.15 18.25 -3.24
CA ASN A 206 -19.80 16.99 -3.91
C ASN A 206 -18.76 17.23 -5.02
N ASP A 207 -18.86 18.33 -5.75
CA ASP A 207 -17.88 18.71 -6.77
C ASP A 207 -16.49 18.95 -6.16
N ILE A 208 -16.41 19.73 -5.08
CA ILE A 208 -15.15 19.98 -4.34
C ILE A 208 -14.58 18.67 -3.79
N ARG A 209 -15.42 17.81 -3.21
CA ARG A 209 -15.02 16.51 -2.67
C ARG A 209 -14.41 15.62 -3.75
N ASN A 210 -15.09 15.49 -4.88
CA ASN A 210 -14.64 14.70 -6.01
C ASN A 210 -13.35 15.28 -6.60
N TRP A 211 -13.23 16.60 -6.65
CA TRP A 211 -12.02 17.28 -7.08
C TRP A 211 -10.84 17.00 -6.15
N LEU A 212 -10.99 17.19 -4.83
CA LEU A 212 -9.94 16.93 -3.84
C LEU A 212 -9.45 15.47 -3.91
N LYS A 213 -10.39 14.52 -3.96
CA LYS A 213 -10.10 13.10 -4.12
C LYS A 213 -9.40 12.83 -5.46
N GLY A 214 -9.94 13.37 -6.54
CA GLY A 214 -9.42 13.18 -7.89
C GLY A 214 -8.00 13.72 -8.08
N ILE A 215 -7.70 14.92 -7.58
CA ILE A 215 -6.34 15.47 -7.59
C ILE A 215 -5.41 14.62 -6.75
N ARG A 216 -5.83 14.15 -5.57
CA ARG A 216 -4.99 13.28 -4.73
C ARG A 216 -4.69 11.96 -5.41
N ASP A 217 -5.72 11.27 -5.88
CA ASP A 217 -5.60 9.94 -6.51
C ASP A 217 -4.75 10.03 -7.79
N SER A 218 -5.08 10.96 -8.70
CA SER A 218 -4.31 11.15 -9.93
C SER A 218 -2.91 11.72 -9.69
N GLY A 219 -2.77 12.67 -8.75
CA GLY A 219 -1.48 13.24 -8.38
C GLY A 219 -0.52 12.20 -7.79
N TYR A 220 -1.01 11.34 -6.90
CA TYR A 220 -0.24 10.21 -6.38
C TYR A 220 0.13 9.21 -7.49
N ASN A 221 -0.81 8.87 -8.39
CA ASN A 221 -0.50 8.04 -9.56
C ASN A 221 0.61 8.66 -10.43
N VAL A 222 0.53 9.97 -10.71
CA VAL A 222 1.55 10.68 -11.49
C VAL A 222 2.92 10.55 -10.82
N LEU A 223 3.01 10.78 -9.51
CA LEU A 223 4.27 10.64 -8.78
C LEU A 223 4.79 9.19 -8.80
N GLY A 224 3.94 8.21 -8.47
CA GLY A 224 4.30 6.80 -8.48
C GLY A 224 4.75 6.27 -9.82
N LEU A 225 4.05 6.62 -10.90
CA LEU A 225 4.44 6.26 -12.26
C LEU A 225 5.72 6.98 -12.68
N SER A 226 5.94 8.22 -12.23
CA SER A 226 7.17 8.96 -12.51
C SER A 226 8.38 8.31 -11.87
N THR A 227 8.27 7.71 -10.68
CA THR A 227 9.42 7.00 -10.06
C THR A 227 9.89 5.81 -10.90
N MET A 228 8.99 5.19 -11.67
CA MET A 228 9.32 4.06 -12.56
C MET A 228 10.11 4.49 -13.81
N ILE A 229 10.20 5.79 -14.10
CA ILE A 229 11.07 6.31 -15.17
C ILE A 229 12.55 6.23 -14.76
N GLY A 230 12.84 6.09 -13.45
CA GLY A 230 14.19 5.90 -12.94
C GLY A 230 14.93 7.22 -12.76
N GLU A 231 16.15 7.30 -13.27
CA GLU A 231 17.11 8.37 -12.95
C GLU A 231 16.58 9.78 -13.22
N SER A 232 15.82 9.97 -14.30
CA SER A 232 15.19 11.25 -14.65
C SER A 232 14.31 11.82 -13.53
N PHE A 233 13.59 10.96 -12.80
CA PHE A 233 12.76 11.39 -11.66
C PHE A 233 13.63 11.89 -10.51
N PHE A 234 14.64 11.09 -10.12
CA PHE A 234 15.50 11.39 -8.98
C PHE A 234 16.44 12.58 -9.22
N GLN A 235 16.78 12.87 -10.49
CA GLN A 235 17.59 14.04 -10.85
C GLN A 235 16.77 15.33 -10.98
N CYS A 236 15.48 15.25 -11.35
CA CYS A 236 14.68 16.45 -11.63
C CYS A 236 14.05 17.09 -10.38
N LEU A 237 14.03 16.38 -9.24
CA LEU A 237 13.41 16.82 -8.00
C LEU A 237 14.39 16.73 -6.84
N LYS A 238 14.23 17.60 -5.84
CA LYS A 238 14.95 17.48 -4.57
C LYS A 238 14.16 16.59 -3.62
N SER A 239 14.85 15.64 -3.00
CA SER A 239 14.29 14.76 -1.97
C SER A 239 13.58 15.52 -0.84
N SER A 240 14.10 16.67 -0.43
CA SER A 240 13.50 17.54 0.60
C SER A 240 12.12 18.06 0.21
N ASP A 241 11.96 18.46 -1.05
CA ASP A 241 10.73 19.11 -1.54
C ASP A 241 9.63 18.07 -1.68
N VAL A 242 10.00 16.86 -2.12
CA VAL A 242 9.09 15.70 -2.17
C VAL A 242 8.68 15.27 -0.76
N ALA A 243 9.62 15.18 0.17
CA ALA A 243 9.31 14.82 1.55
C ALA A 243 8.39 15.85 2.23
N LEU A 244 8.66 17.14 2.03
CA LEU A 244 7.80 18.21 2.55
C LEU A 244 6.39 18.13 1.96
N ALA A 245 6.26 17.97 0.64
CA ALA A 245 4.97 17.93 -0.02
C ALA A 245 4.12 16.71 0.39
N LEU A 246 4.74 15.53 0.50
CA LEU A 246 4.02 14.29 0.77
C LEU A 246 3.79 14.05 2.26
N LEU A 247 4.75 14.41 3.11
CA LEU A 247 4.77 13.98 4.51
C LEU A 247 4.83 15.14 5.51
N GLY A 248 4.96 16.39 5.05
CA GLY A 248 4.97 17.56 5.93
C GLY A 248 3.74 17.70 6.81
N ASN A 249 2.59 17.18 6.38
CA ASN A 249 1.32 17.18 7.12
C ASN A 249 0.83 15.77 7.49
N VAL A 250 1.69 14.74 7.44
CA VAL A 250 1.28 13.33 7.61
C VAL A 250 0.49 13.08 8.91
N GLN A 251 0.85 13.78 9.98
CA GLN A 251 0.22 13.66 11.30
C GLN A 251 -1.24 14.10 11.35
N SER A 252 -1.67 14.93 10.40
CA SER A 252 -3.04 15.43 10.32
C SER A 252 -3.89 14.68 9.29
N MET A 253 -3.29 13.82 8.47
CA MET A 253 -3.99 13.16 7.37
C MET A 253 -4.88 12.01 7.85
N ASP A 254 -6.03 11.85 7.19
CA ASP A 254 -6.89 10.68 7.35
C ASP A 254 -6.16 9.36 6.99
N PHE A 255 -6.55 8.24 7.62
CA PHE A 255 -5.96 6.92 7.36
C PHE A 255 -6.12 6.51 5.91
N ARG A 256 -7.28 6.79 5.30
CA ARG A 256 -7.53 6.50 3.88
C ARG A 256 -6.54 7.22 2.95
N HIS A 257 -6.11 8.43 3.30
CA HIS A 257 -5.16 9.22 2.50
C HIS A 257 -3.75 8.68 2.64
N ILE A 258 -3.32 8.37 3.88
CA ILE A 258 -2.01 7.77 4.15
C ILE A 258 -1.90 6.40 3.46
N ARG A 259 -2.95 5.58 3.52
CA ARG A 259 -3.03 4.31 2.80
C ARG A 259 -2.79 4.49 1.29
N GLN A 260 -3.49 5.43 0.67
CA GLN A 260 -3.31 5.72 -0.76
C GLN A 260 -1.92 6.24 -1.09
N LEU A 261 -1.35 7.11 -0.24
CA LEU A 261 0.01 7.63 -0.40
C LEU A 261 1.05 6.50 -0.37
N ILE A 262 0.92 5.56 0.57
CA ILE A 262 1.79 4.38 0.65
C ILE A 262 1.66 3.55 -0.63
N HIS A 263 0.42 3.23 -1.00
CA HIS A 263 0.13 2.34 -2.11
C HIS A 263 0.62 2.89 -3.45
N LEU A 264 0.28 4.15 -3.74
CA LEU A 264 0.44 4.75 -5.05
C LEU A 264 1.78 5.47 -5.22
N VAL A 265 2.42 5.91 -4.15
CA VAL A 265 3.69 6.68 -4.25
C VAL A 265 4.84 5.94 -3.61
N LEU A 266 4.75 5.60 -2.32
CA LEU A 266 5.90 5.12 -1.57
C LEU A 266 6.31 3.71 -1.96
N ILE A 267 5.36 2.80 -2.22
CA ILE A 267 5.68 1.45 -2.71
C ILE A 267 6.39 1.53 -4.08
N PRO A 268 5.87 2.23 -5.12
CA PRO A 268 6.61 2.43 -6.36
C PRO A 268 7.97 3.09 -6.18
N LEU A 269 8.09 4.09 -5.30
CA LEU A 269 9.34 4.78 -5.02
C LEU A 269 10.39 3.83 -4.42
N VAL A 270 10.04 3.07 -3.37
CA VAL A 270 10.89 2.03 -2.77
C VAL A 270 11.27 0.97 -3.80
N LYS A 271 10.37 0.67 -4.75
CA LYS A 271 10.65 -0.32 -5.78
C LYS A 271 11.67 0.14 -6.82
N SER A 272 11.75 1.44 -7.08
CA SER A 272 12.54 2.03 -8.17
C SER A 272 13.76 2.83 -7.69
N CYS A 273 13.89 3.11 -6.39
CA CYS A 273 14.99 3.92 -5.85
C CYS A 273 16.34 3.18 -5.95
N PRO A 274 17.36 3.77 -6.62
CA PRO A 274 18.66 3.14 -6.75
C PRO A 274 19.42 3.17 -5.41
N PRO A 275 20.31 2.19 -5.14
CA PRO A 275 20.98 2.04 -3.84
C PRO A 275 21.77 3.26 -3.37
N ASN A 276 22.42 3.97 -4.30
CA ASN A 276 23.20 5.18 -4.00
C ASN A 276 22.34 6.37 -3.55
N LEU A 277 21.01 6.31 -3.72
CA LEU A 277 20.08 7.37 -3.33
C LEU A 277 19.21 6.99 -2.12
N TRP A 278 19.41 5.82 -1.51
CA TRP A 278 18.60 5.37 -0.38
C TRP A 278 18.65 6.32 0.81
N GLU A 279 19.83 6.77 1.21
CA GLU A 279 19.99 7.73 2.31
C GLU A 279 19.32 9.06 1.99
N GLU A 280 19.59 9.62 0.81
CA GLU A 280 19.03 10.91 0.43
C GLU A 280 17.50 10.90 0.30
N TRP A 281 16.92 9.83 -0.25
CA TRP A 281 15.50 9.76 -0.58
C TRP A 281 14.69 8.93 0.41
N LEU A 282 15.06 7.68 0.63
CA LEU A 282 14.25 6.76 1.43
C LEU A 282 14.27 7.14 2.90
N GLU A 283 15.38 7.61 3.46
CA GLU A 283 15.40 8.00 4.88
C GLU A 283 14.43 9.17 5.14
N LYS A 284 14.52 10.23 4.34
CA LYS A 284 13.68 11.43 4.49
C LYS A 284 12.19 11.16 4.30
N LEU A 285 11.84 10.18 3.46
CA LEU A 285 10.46 9.81 3.19
C LEU A 285 9.92 8.77 4.17
N LEU A 286 10.70 7.74 4.48
CA LEU A 286 10.19 6.63 5.30
C LEU A 286 10.18 6.98 6.79
N CYS A 287 11.07 7.85 7.26
CA CYS A 287 11.16 8.21 8.68
C CYS A 287 9.87 8.85 9.22
N PRO A 288 9.40 10.00 8.70
CA PRO A 288 8.18 10.64 9.22
C PRO A 288 6.94 9.74 9.05
N LEU A 289 6.90 8.93 7.99
CA LEU A 289 5.83 7.94 7.77
C LEU A 289 5.82 6.88 8.88
N PHE A 290 6.93 6.17 9.09
CA PHE A 290 6.97 5.06 10.03
C PHE A 290 6.77 5.54 11.46
N VAL A 291 7.33 6.68 11.85
CA VAL A 291 7.09 7.27 13.17
C VAL A 291 5.60 7.54 13.38
N HIS A 292 4.95 8.20 12.43
CA HIS A 292 3.53 8.51 12.55
C HIS A 292 2.66 7.25 12.55
N CYS A 293 2.86 6.34 11.58
CA CYS A 293 2.07 5.12 11.48
C CYS A 293 2.27 4.20 12.68
N GLN A 294 3.48 4.10 13.24
CA GLN A 294 3.70 3.33 14.47
C GLN A 294 2.84 3.87 15.62
N GLN A 295 2.86 5.19 15.84
CA GLN A 295 2.10 5.82 16.93
C GLN A 295 0.59 5.71 16.71
N ALA A 296 0.12 6.03 15.50
CA ALA A 296 -1.30 6.02 15.15
C ALA A 296 -1.88 4.61 15.23
N LEU A 297 -1.23 3.62 14.62
CA LEU A 297 -1.70 2.23 14.65
C LEU A 297 -1.69 1.67 16.07
N LYS A 298 -0.62 1.92 16.84
CA LYS A 298 -0.56 1.50 18.25
C LYS A 298 -1.72 2.06 19.05
N PHE A 299 -1.99 3.35 18.93
CA PHE A 299 -3.09 4.01 19.64
C PHE A 299 -4.45 3.44 19.23
N SER A 300 -4.72 3.35 17.93
CA SER A 300 -6.01 2.88 17.40
C SER A 300 -6.27 1.40 17.73
N TRP A 301 -5.26 0.53 17.60
CA TRP A 301 -5.38 -0.88 17.99
C TRP A 301 -5.53 -1.05 19.49
N SER A 302 -4.81 -0.27 20.31
CA SER A 302 -4.97 -0.32 21.77
C SER A 302 -6.38 0.08 22.18
N SER A 303 -6.94 1.13 21.56
CA SER A 303 -8.33 1.54 21.76
C SER A 303 -9.31 0.41 21.39
N LEU A 304 -9.13 -0.21 20.21
CA LEU A 304 -9.99 -1.31 19.77
C LEU A 304 -9.92 -2.52 20.71
N LEU A 305 -8.71 -2.91 21.14
CA LEU A 305 -8.51 -4.10 21.97
C LEU A 305 -8.92 -3.91 23.44
N SER A 306 -8.82 -2.70 23.98
CA SER A 306 -9.11 -2.42 25.41
C SER A 306 -10.49 -1.80 25.64
N GLU A 307 -10.91 -0.87 24.78
CA GLU A 307 -12.18 -0.14 24.90
C GLU A 307 -13.27 -0.74 23.99
N GLY A 308 -12.92 -1.63 23.06
CA GLY A 308 -13.86 -2.21 22.09
C GLY A 308 -14.20 -1.28 20.93
N ARG A 309 -13.58 -0.09 20.84
CA ARG A 309 -13.86 0.92 19.83
C ARG A 309 -12.59 1.45 19.18
N THR A 310 -12.64 1.59 17.87
CA THR A 310 -11.53 2.14 17.09
C THR A 310 -11.55 3.66 17.12
N LYS A 311 -10.38 4.29 17.23
CA LYS A 311 -10.22 5.74 17.05
C LYS A 311 -9.43 5.98 15.76
N VAL A 312 -10.05 6.61 14.77
CA VAL A 312 -9.40 7.02 13.51
C VAL A 312 -9.56 8.53 13.30
N PRO A 313 -8.64 9.18 12.56
CA PRO A 313 -8.76 10.60 12.24
C PRO A 313 -9.87 10.92 11.23
N ASP A 314 -10.29 9.94 10.43
CA ASP A 314 -11.28 10.10 9.37
C ASP A 314 -12.65 10.59 9.91
N ILE A 315 -13.21 11.62 9.27
CA ILE A 315 -14.49 12.22 9.68
C ILE A 315 -15.62 11.64 8.83
N PHE A 316 -16.57 10.98 9.49
CA PHE A 316 -17.83 10.58 8.89
C PHE A 316 -18.82 11.74 8.93
N GLY A 317 -19.46 12.07 7.79
CA GLY A 317 -20.61 12.98 7.78
C GLY A 317 -21.76 12.38 8.61
N ASN A 318 -22.82 13.16 8.91
CA ASN A 318 -23.93 12.73 9.77
C ASN A 318 -24.51 11.36 9.32
N PRO A 319 -24.13 10.24 9.95
CA PRO A 319 -24.56 8.93 9.51
C PRO A 319 -25.96 8.76 10.06
N SER A 320 -26.96 8.84 9.19
CA SER A 320 -28.35 8.60 9.55
C SER A 320 -28.51 7.16 10.07
N GLY A 321 -28.38 6.99 11.39
CA GLY A 321 -28.79 5.81 12.15
C GLY A 321 -27.93 4.56 11.96
N LEU A 322 -26.92 4.41 12.84
CA LEU A 322 -26.48 3.20 13.56
C LEU A 322 -25.00 3.38 13.93
N GLU A 323 -24.72 3.72 15.18
CA GLU A 323 -23.35 3.83 15.74
C GLU A 323 -22.47 2.63 15.37
N LEU A 324 -23.07 1.43 15.33
CA LEU A 324 -22.43 0.20 14.87
C LEU A 324 -21.86 0.27 13.44
N LYS A 325 -22.53 0.95 12.50
CA LYS A 325 -22.02 1.11 11.13
C LYS A 325 -20.75 1.94 11.11
N VAL A 326 -20.71 3.00 11.92
CA VAL A 326 -19.52 3.86 12.07
C VAL A 326 -18.37 3.05 12.65
N GLU A 327 -18.61 2.29 13.71
CA GLU A 327 -17.58 1.43 14.34
C GLU A 327 -16.96 0.43 13.35
N VAL A 328 -17.79 -0.24 12.53
CA VAL A 328 -17.32 -1.17 11.48
C VAL A 328 -16.46 -0.45 10.45
N MET A 329 -16.84 0.78 10.08
CA MET A 329 -16.09 1.59 9.12
C MET A 329 -14.76 2.09 9.69
N GLU A 330 -14.73 2.52 10.95
CA GLU A 330 -13.51 2.89 11.69
C GLU A 330 -12.52 1.71 11.77
N GLU A 331 -13.02 0.53 12.16
CA GLU A 331 -12.22 -0.69 12.21
C GLU A 331 -11.66 -1.06 10.82
N LYS A 332 -12.48 -0.93 9.77
CA LYS A 332 -12.02 -1.19 8.40
C LYS A 332 -10.89 -0.24 7.98
N LEU A 333 -11.00 1.04 8.27
CA LEU A 333 -9.95 2.02 7.97
C LEU A 333 -8.64 1.72 8.72
N LEU A 334 -8.74 1.32 10.01
CA LEU A 334 -7.58 0.86 10.79
C LEU A 334 -6.92 -0.35 10.14
N ARG A 335 -7.69 -1.39 9.80
CA ARG A 335 -7.18 -2.60 9.15
C ARG A 335 -6.56 -2.29 7.79
N ASP A 336 -7.19 -1.45 6.99
CA ASP A 336 -6.71 -1.08 5.66
C ASP A 336 -5.35 -0.34 5.73
N LEU A 337 -5.17 0.60 6.66
CA LEU A 337 -3.87 1.26 6.86
C LEU A 337 -2.81 0.28 7.40
N THR A 338 -3.19 -0.57 8.37
CA THR A 338 -2.30 -1.60 8.94
C THR A 338 -1.75 -2.51 7.85
N ARG A 339 -2.64 -3.03 7.00
CA ARG A 339 -2.31 -3.92 5.88
C ARG A 339 -1.37 -3.26 4.88
N GLU A 340 -1.55 -1.97 4.63
CA GLU A 340 -0.74 -1.24 3.65
C GLU A 340 0.67 -0.95 4.19
N ILE A 341 0.80 -0.61 5.48
CA ILE A 341 2.10 -0.48 6.13
C ILE A 341 2.84 -1.83 6.17
N CYS A 342 2.16 -2.92 6.52
CA CYS A 342 2.75 -4.26 6.48
C CYS A 342 3.12 -4.66 5.04
N LEU A 343 2.35 -4.25 4.03
CA LEU A 343 2.69 -4.46 2.61
C LEU A 343 3.98 -3.71 2.24
N LEU A 344 4.13 -2.45 2.67
CA LEU A 344 5.36 -1.69 2.46
C LEU A 344 6.57 -2.40 3.07
N LEU A 345 6.44 -2.91 4.31
CA LEU A 345 7.50 -3.72 4.96
C LEU A 345 7.81 -5.00 4.17
N SER A 346 6.80 -5.69 3.65
CA SER A 346 6.98 -6.86 2.79
C SER A 346 7.71 -6.52 1.48
N VAL A 347 7.39 -5.38 0.87
CA VAL A 347 8.08 -4.90 -0.34
C VAL A 347 9.55 -4.59 -0.06
N LEU A 348 9.84 -3.93 1.07
CA LEU A 348 11.20 -3.66 1.55
C LEU A 348 11.98 -4.96 1.76
N ALA A 349 11.31 -6.01 2.25
CA ALA A 349 11.86 -7.33 2.51
C ALA A 349 11.96 -8.25 1.27
N SER A 350 11.45 -7.84 0.12
CA SER A 350 11.43 -8.72 -1.05
C SER A 350 12.86 -9.14 -1.46
N PRO A 351 13.07 -10.39 -1.93
CA PRO A 351 14.40 -10.93 -2.20
C PRO A 351 15.22 -10.06 -3.16
N ALA A 352 14.59 -9.53 -4.21
CA ALA A 352 15.23 -8.67 -5.21
C ALA A 352 15.91 -7.40 -4.63
N ARG A 353 15.50 -6.97 -3.43
CA ARG A 353 16.01 -5.77 -2.73
C ARG A 353 17.00 -6.11 -1.61
N ASN A 354 17.26 -7.40 -1.41
CA ASN A 354 18.01 -7.94 -0.27
C ASN A 354 19.02 -9.02 -0.71
N ASN A 355 19.59 -8.85 -1.91
CA ASN A 355 20.48 -9.85 -2.52
C ASN A 355 21.78 -10.09 -1.73
N GLY A 356 22.17 -9.16 -0.84
CA GLY A 356 23.34 -9.31 0.02
C GLY A 356 23.16 -10.24 1.22
N ILE A 357 21.94 -10.68 1.51
CA ILE A 357 21.62 -11.53 2.67
C ILE A 357 21.55 -13.00 2.23
N PRO A 358 22.27 -13.92 2.90
CA PRO A 358 22.18 -15.34 2.59
C PRO A 358 20.79 -15.90 2.97
N SER A 359 20.29 -16.86 2.21
CA SER A 359 19.05 -17.56 2.55
C SER A 359 19.25 -18.52 3.74
N PHE A 360 18.16 -18.96 4.39
CA PHE A 360 18.23 -19.98 5.45
C PHE A 360 18.90 -21.29 4.97
N GLU A 361 18.67 -21.68 3.71
CA GLU A 361 19.30 -22.87 3.11
C GLU A 361 20.82 -22.69 2.96
N GLN A 362 21.27 -21.49 2.56
CA GLN A 362 22.68 -21.17 2.47
C GLN A 362 23.33 -21.15 3.86
N LEU A 363 22.65 -20.59 4.86
CA LEU A 363 23.12 -20.57 6.25
C LEU A 363 23.22 -21.95 6.89
N ALA A 364 22.34 -22.89 6.52
CA ALA A 364 22.41 -24.27 7.02
C ALA A 364 23.67 -25.02 6.54
N ASN A 365 24.23 -24.62 5.40
CA ASN A 365 25.43 -25.22 4.80
C ASN A 365 26.75 -24.54 5.23
N ILE A 366 26.68 -23.39 5.90
CA ILE A 366 27.86 -22.64 6.37
C ILE A 366 28.38 -23.27 7.68
N SER A 367 29.69 -23.45 7.78
CA SER A 367 30.32 -24.06 8.96
C SER A 367 30.14 -23.16 10.20
N ARG A 368 29.99 -23.76 11.39
CA ARG A 368 29.87 -23.01 12.67
C ARG A 368 31.07 -22.08 12.94
N THR A 369 32.23 -22.36 12.33
CA THR A 369 33.47 -21.59 12.48
C THR A 369 33.44 -20.28 11.67
N ASP A 370 32.79 -20.26 10.51
CA ASP A 370 32.68 -19.04 9.67
C ASP A 370 31.73 -18.00 10.29
N LEU A 371 30.77 -18.45 11.10
CA LEU A 371 29.87 -17.60 11.89
C LEU A 371 30.58 -16.86 13.05
N LEU A 372 31.88 -17.07 13.25
CA LEU A 372 32.70 -16.26 14.17
C LEU A 372 33.24 -14.98 13.48
N SER A 373 33.17 -14.90 12.15
CA SER A 373 33.60 -13.74 11.34
C SER A 373 32.41 -12.87 10.89
N LEU A 374 31.46 -12.62 11.80
CA LEU A 374 30.24 -11.86 11.48
C LEU A 374 30.57 -10.43 11.06
N LYS A 375 29.89 -9.97 10.01
CA LYS A 375 30.03 -8.61 9.50
C LYS A 375 29.28 -7.61 10.38
N ASP A 376 29.72 -6.36 10.34
CA ASP A 376 28.94 -5.24 10.88
C ASP A 376 27.62 -5.09 10.10
N LEU A 377 26.56 -4.62 10.75
CA LEU A 377 25.26 -4.36 10.12
C LEU A 377 25.39 -3.38 8.94
N ASN A 378 26.27 -2.38 9.06
CA ASN A 378 26.52 -1.39 8.00
C ASN A 378 27.07 -2.02 6.71
N ALA A 379 27.70 -3.20 6.79
CA ALA A 379 28.21 -3.92 5.62
C ALA A 379 27.07 -4.41 4.69
N PHE A 380 25.84 -4.47 5.19
CA PHE A 380 24.65 -4.85 4.42
C PHE A 380 23.87 -3.63 3.89
N ALA A 381 24.20 -2.41 4.31
CA ALA A 381 23.42 -1.21 3.98
C ALA A 381 23.41 -0.86 2.48
N SER A 382 24.37 -1.34 1.69
CA SER A 382 24.45 -1.06 0.25
C SER A 382 23.80 -2.13 -0.64
N ASN A 383 23.52 -3.32 -0.10
CA ASN A 383 23.03 -4.48 -0.86
C ASN A 383 21.78 -5.15 -0.24
N SER A 384 21.31 -4.61 0.89
CA SER A 384 20.05 -4.97 1.53
C SER A 384 19.34 -3.72 1.98
N MET A 385 18.12 -3.54 1.48
CA MET A 385 17.28 -2.42 1.90
C MET A 385 16.80 -2.56 3.35
N VAL A 386 16.59 -3.79 3.83
CA VAL A 386 16.32 -4.00 5.27
C VAL A 386 17.57 -3.71 6.10
N GLY A 387 18.76 -4.10 5.63
CA GLY A 387 20.05 -3.74 6.24
C GLY A 387 20.25 -2.23 6.33
N PHE A 388 19.97 -1.51 5.24
CA PHE A 388 19.96 -0.04 5.20
C PHE A 388 19.01 0.54 6.25
N LEU A 389 17.75 0.07 6.26
CA LEU A 389 16.72 0.55 7.18
C LEU A 389 17.15 0.36 8.64
N LEU A 390 17.67 -0.83 8.98
CA LEU A 390 18.09 -1.16 10.35
C LEU A 390 19.38 -0.46 10.77
N SER A 391 20.20 0.01 9.82
CA SER A 391 21.40 0.80 10.11
C SER A 391 21.07 2.22 10.57
N HIS A 392 19.87 2.73 10.26
CA HIS A 392 19.41 4.07 10.64
C HIS A 392 18.44 3.99 11.81
N LYS A 393 18.88 4.39 13.02
CA LYS A 393 18.09 4.23 14.26
C LYS A 393 16.68 4.83 14.19
N ASN A 394 16.53 5.98 13.52
CA ASN A 394 15.24 6.67 13.36
C ASN A 394 14.23 5.88 12.50
N LEU A 395 14.71 5.04 11.58
CA LEU A 395 13.88 4.12 10.80
C LEU A 395 13.69 2.78 11.51
N ALA A 396 14.77 2.25 12.08
CA ALA A 396 14.80 0.93 12.70
C ALA A 396 13.78 0.81 13.84
N LEU A 397 13.78 1.77 14.78
CA LEU A 397 12.93 1.70 15.96
C LEU A 397 11.42 1.59 15.63
N PRO A 398 10.80 2.51 14.86
CA PRO A 398 9.37 2.42 14.58
C PRO A 398 9.01 1.18 13.75
N VAL A 399 9.89 0.75 12.83
CA VAL A 399 9.63 -0.43 11.99
C VAL A 399 9.70 -1.73 12.78
N LEU A 400 10.67 -1.86 13.69
CA LEU A 400 10.78 -3.01 14.60
C LEU A 400 9.61 -3.04 15.61
N GLN A 401 9.14 -1.87 16.04
CA GLN A 401 7.93 -1.79 16.87
C GLN A 401 6.69 -2.24 16.11
N ILE A 402 6.46 -1.74 14.90
CA ILE A 402 5.35 -2.17 14.04
C ILE A 402 5.42 -3.68 13.80
N SER A 403 6.62 -4.22 13.49
CA SER A 403 6.77 -5.65 13.17
C SER A 403 6.45 -6.56 14.36
N LYS A 404 6.81 -6.14 15.58
CA LYS A 404 6.47 -6.83 16.83
C LYS A 404 4.98 -6.69 17.17
N GLU A 405 4.45 -5.46 17.13
CA GLU A 405 3.08 -5.15 17.54
C GLU A 405 2.05 -5.78 16.58
N ALA A 406 2.38 -5.95 15.30
CA ALA A 406 1.51 -6.61 14.31
C ALA A 406 1.08 -8.02 14.71
N PHE A 407 1.88 -8.77 15.47
CA PHE A 407 1.50 -10.09 15.98
C PHE A 407 0.48 -10.05 17.13
N THR A 408 0.22 -8.87 17.70
CA THR A 408 -0.81 -8.65 18.72
C THR A 408 -2.13 -8.16 18.13
N TRP A 409 -2.10 -7.67 16.88
CA TRP A 409 -3.28 -7.17 16.19
C TRP A 409 -4.06 -8.33 15.56
N THR A 410 -5.38 -8.31 15.69
CA THR A 410 -6.26 -9.40 15.23
C THR A 410 -6.51 -9.35 13.70
N ASP A 411 -5.45 -9.17 12.90
CA ASP A 411 -5.51 -9.06 11.43
C ASP A 411 -4.50 -9.99 10.72
N GLY A 412 -4.96 -11.18 10.31
CA GLY A 412 -4.11 -12.20 9.69
C GLY A 412 -3.45 -11.79 8.37
N ASP A 413 -4.08 -10.88 7.60
CA ASP A 413 -3.50 -10.38 6.34
C ASP A 413 -2.29 -9.47 6.60
N SER A 414 -2.36 -8.60 7.61
CA SER A 414 -1.21 -7.80 8.06
C SER A 414 -0.07 -8.69 8.55
N VAL A 415 -0.39 -9.72 9.35
CA VAL A 415 0.60 -10.69 9.83
C VAL A 415 1.26 -11.45 8.68
N SER A 416 0.49 -11.78 7.63
CA SER A 416 1.01 -12.42 6.43
C SER A 416 2.11 -11.62 5.74
N LYS A 417 1.87 -10.32 5.57
CA LYS A 417 2.83 -9.42 4.95
C LYS A 417 4.03 -9.17 5.84
N VAL A 418 3.83 -8.93 7.14
CA VAL A 418 4.93 -8.60 8.07
C VAL A 418 5.84 -9.79 8.36
N ALA A 419 5.34 -11.02 8.30
CA ALA A 419 6.15 -12.22 8.51
C ALA A 419 7.32 -12.31 7.51
N SER A 420 7.11 -11.90 6.26
CA SER A 420 8.18 -11.83 5.26
C SER A 420 9.31 -10.86 5.65
N PHE A 421 8.95 -9.71 6.23
CA PHE A 421 9.90 -8.75 6.77
C PHE A 421 10.65 -9.32 7.99
N CYS A 422 9.93 -9.92 8.93
CA CYS A 422 10.55 -10.57 10.09
C CYS A 422 11.55 -11.66 9.70
N GLY A 423 11.27 -12.44 8.64
CA GLY A 423 12.23 -13.41 8.10
C GLY A 423 13.56 -12.78 7.70
N VAL A 424 13.55 -11.65 7.01
CA VAL A 424 14.77 -10.93 6.61
C VAL A 424 15.48 -10.31 7.83
N VAL A 425 14.73 -9.79 8.80
CA VAL A 425 15.29 -9.29 10.08
C VAL A 425 16.01 -10.40 10.83
N ILE A 426 15.43 -11.61 10.89
CA ILE A 426 16.06 -12.79 11.50
C ILE A 426 17.35 -13.16 10.76
N LEU A 427 17.32 -13.20 9.42
CA LEU A 427 18.52 -13.50 8.62
C LEU A 427 19.66 -12.49 8.85
N LEU A 428 19.34 -11.19 8.96
CA LEU A 428 20.31 -10.15 9.30
C LEU A 428 20.86 -10.33 10.72
N ALA A 429 20.01 -10.64 11.69
CA ALA A 429 20.44 -10.90 13.06
C ALA A 429 21.37 -12.12 13.16
N ILE A 430 21.18 -13.14 12.31
CA ILE A 430 22.06 -14.32 12.24
C ILE A 430 23.41 -13.96 11.59
N SER A 431 23.37 -13.08 10.58
CA SER A 431 24.51 -12.77 9.71
C SER A 431 25.38 -11.59 10.19
N THR A 432 24.97 -10.88 11.24
CA THR A 432 25.65 -9.69 11.75
C THR A 432 26.12 -9.86 13.20
N ASN A 433 27.11 -9.07 13.61
CA ASN A 433 27.56 -8.99 15.01
C ASN A 433 26.74 -7.98 15.85
N ASN A 434 25.64 -7.44 15.30
CA ASN A 434 24.86 -6.39 15.97
C ASN A 434 24.09 -6.94 17.17
N VAL A 435 24.48 -6.49 18.38
CA VAL A 435 23.94 -6.99 19.64
C VAL A 435 22.48 -6.56 19.86
N GLU A 436 22.15 -5.29 19.58
CA GLU A 436 20.79 -4.74 19.75
C GLU A 436 19.78 -5.51 18.89
N LEU A 437 20.13 -5.80 17.63
CA LEU A 437 19.29 -6.55 16.70
C LEU A 437 19.15 -8.01 17.14
N ARG A 438 20.23 -8.64 17.61
CA ARG A 438 20.18 -10.00 18.15
C ARG A 438 19.26 -10.09 19.36
N GLU A 439 19.38 -9.17 20.31
CA GLU A 439 18.54 -9.11 21.50
C GLU A 439 17.06 -8.91 21.13
N PHE A 440 16.77 -7.99 20.20
CA PHE A 440 15.41 -7.79 19.70
C PHE A 440 14.85 -9.08 19.08
N VAL A 441 15.61 -9.77 18.24
CA VAL A 441 15.14 -11.01 17.59
C VAL A 441 14.95 -12.14 18.58
N ALA A 442 15.94 -12.38 19.45
CA ALA A 442 15.95 -13.48 20.42
C ALA A 442 14.90 -13.30 21.52
N LYS A 443 14.56 -12.06 21.87
CA LYS A 443 13.61 -11.73 22.94
C LYS A 443 12.26 -11.28 22.41
N ASP A 444 12.23 -10.08 21.84
CA ASP A 444 11.01 -9.34 21.58
C ASP A 444 10.22 -9.91 20.41
N LEU A 445 10.90 -10.18 19.29
CA LEU A 445 10.29 -10.79 18.12
C LEU A 445 9.91 -12.24 18.38
N PHE A 446 10.78 -13.02 19.04
CA PHE A 446 10.48 -14.41 19.35
C PHE A 446 9.23 -14.54 20.25
N TYR A 447 9.16 -13.73 21.31
CA TYR A 447 7.97 -13.69 22.15
C TYR A 447 6.73 -13.25 21.38
N ALA A 448 6.83 -12.21 20.54
CA ALA A 448 5.71 -11.72 19.75
C ALA A 448 5.19 -12.76 18.75
N LEU A 449 6.07 -13.52 18.08
CA LEU A 449 5.68 -14.62 17.20
C LEU A 449 4.91 -15.72 17.96
N ILE A 450 5.36 -16.08 19.17
CA ILE A 450 4.66 -17.06 20.02
C ILE A 450 3.29 -16.53 20.46
N GLN A 451 3.17 -15.24 20.79
CA GLN A 451 1.86 -14.64 21.09
C GLN A 451 0.95 -14.59 19.85
N GLY A 452 1.50 -14.24 18.68
CA GLY A 452 0.75 -14.20 17.43
C GLY A 452 0.21 -15.57 17.01
N LEU A 453 0.92 -16.64 17.35
CA LEU A 453 0.48 -18.02 17.19
C LEU A 453 -0.79 -18.35 18.00
N ALA A 454 -1.10 -17.60 19.07
CA ALA A 454 -2.32 -17.76 19.87
C ALA A 454 -3.56 -17.16 19.24
N LEU A 455 -3.41 -16.26 18.27
CA LEU A 455 -4.53 -15.57 17.65
C LEU A 455 -5.17 -16.41 16.54
N GLU A 456 -6.49 -16.58 16.60
CA GLU A 456 -7.26 -17.30 15.58
C GLU A 456 -7.14 -16.69 14.18
N SER A 457 -7.03 -15.35 14.10
CA SER A 457 -6.80 -14.64 12.84
C SER A 457 -5.55 -15.10 12.10
N ASN A 458 -4.56 -15.64 12.82
CA ASN A 458 -3.27 -16.03 12.29
C ASN A 458 -3.18 -17.52 11.95
N ALA A 459 -4.30 -18.27 12.06
CA ALA A 459 -4.32 -19.70 11.81
C ALA A 459 -3.68 -20.03 10.44
N ILE A 460 -4.12 -19.36 9.36
CA ILE A 460 -3.66 -19.60 7.98
C ILE A 460 -2.14 -19.52 7.86
N ILE A 461 -1.49 -18.56 8.53
CA ILE A 461 -0.04 -18.36 8.47
C ILE A 461 0.74 -19.05 9.61
N SER A 462 0.07 -19.74 10.53
CA SER A 462 0.74 -20.34 11.70
C SER A 462 1.89 -21.28 11.34
N SER A 463 1.85 -21.95 10.18
CA SER A 463 2.95 -22.76 9.66
C SER A 463 4.23 -21.95 9.42
N ASP A 464 4.11 -20.75 8.88
CA ASP A 464 5.25 -19.90 8.54
C ASP A 464 5.77 -19.21 9.81
N LEU A 465 4.88 -18.79 10.70
CA LEU A 465 5.27 -18.26 12.02
C LEU A 465 6.03 -19.30 12.85
N LEU A 466 5.57 -20.56 12.86
CA LEU A 466 6.31 -21.68 13.48
C LEU A 466 7.66 -21.90 12.82
N GLY A 467 7.77 -21.70 11.50
CA GLY A 467 9.04 -21.70 10.77
C GLY A 467 9.99 -20.64 11.33
N LEU A 468 9.54 -19.39 11.44
CA LEU A 468 10.35 -18.29 12.00
C LEU A 468 10.76 -18.57 13.45
N CYS A 469 9.85 -19.06 14.30
CA CYS A 469 10.18 -19.46 15.67
C CYS A 469 11.27 -20.55 15.72
N ARG A 470 11.20 -21.53 14.81
CA ARG A 470 12.23 -22.58 14.68
C ARG A 470 13.58 -21.95 14.32
N GLU A 471 13.63 -21.07 13.32
CA GLU A 471 14.89 -20.43 12.92
C GLU A 471 15.51 -19.66 14.08
N ILE A 472 14.70 -18.88 14.80
CA ILE A 472 15.21 -18.12 15.96
C ILE A 472 15.79 -19.07 17.01
N PHE A 473 15.06 -20.12 17.37
CA PHE A 473 15.54 -21.05 18.40
C PHE A 473 16.83 -21.77 17.97
N LEU A 474 16.92 -22.27 16.74
CA LEU A 474 18.08 -23.05 16.29
C LEU A 474 19.34 -22.20 16.15
N TYR A 475 19.22 -20.96 15.67
CA TYR A 475 20.39 -20.11 15.43
C TYR A 475 20.84 -19.30 16.64
N PHE A 476 19.93 -18.97 17.57
CA PHE A 476 20.26 -18.10 18.70
C PHE A 476 20.40 -18.82 20.04
N SER A 477 19.76 -19.97 20.27
CA SER A 477 19.81 -20.62 21.59
C SER A 477 21.26 -20.92 22.03
N ASP A 478 22.15 -21.35 21.14
CA ASP A 478 23.55 -21.62 21.53
C ASP A 478 24.37 -20.34 21.79
N ARG A 479 23.92 -19.19 21.27
CA ARG A 479 24.65 -17.91 21.33
C ARG A 479 24.12 -16.96 22.40
N ASP A 480 22.86 -17.15 22.78
CA ASP A 480 22.10 -16.26 23.63
C ASP A 480 21.18 -17.10 24.53
N PRO A 481 21.21 -16.93 25.87
CA PRO A 481 20.29 -17.64 26.75
C PRO A 481 18.84 -17.17 26.62
N THR A 482 18.59 -16.02 25.98
CA THR A 482 17.28 -15.36 25.95
C THR A 482 16.17 -16.18 25.30
N PRO A 483 16.36 -16.89 24.17
CA PRO A 483 15.31 -17.75 23.61
C PRO A 483 14.84 -18.83 24.60
N ARG A 484 15.75 -19.41 25.39
CA ARG A 484 15.40 -20.35 26.46
C ARG A 484 14.58 -19.67 27.56
N GLN A 485 15.00 -18.48 27.99
CA GLN A 485 14.27 -17.70 28.99
C GLN A 485 12.85 -17.33 28.51
N VAL A 486 12.68 -16.99 27.23
CA VAL A 486 11.37 -16.73 26.62
C VAL A 486 10.50 -17.98 26.71
N LEU A 487 11.01 -19.17 26.36
CA LEU A 487 10.24 -20.42 26.48
C LEU A 487 9.90 -20.75 27.93
N LEU A 488 10.83 -20.57 28.87
CA LEU A 488 10.60 -20.78 30.30
C LEU A 488 9.63 -19.77 30.91
N SER A 489 9.42 -18.61 30.28
CA SER A 489 8.42 -17.63 30.71
C SER A 489 6.98 -18.05 30.38
N LEU A 490 6.80 -19.11 29.58
CA LEU A 490 5.48 -19.63 29.24
C LEU A 490 4.89 -20.41 30.42
N PRO A 491 3.57 -20.29 30.67
CA PRO A 491 2.96 -20.65 31.96
C PRO A 491 2.97 -22.15 32.28
N CYS A 492 3.13 -23.03 31.29
CA CYS A 492 2.99 -24.48 31.46
C CYS A 492 4.25 -25.27 31.07
N ILE A 493 5.44 -24.66 31.12
CA ILE A 493 6.72 -25.34 30.85
C ILE A 493 7.56 -25.45 32.12
N SER A 494 8.12 -26.62 32.38
CA SER A 494 9.21 -26.79 33.35
C SER A 494 10.60 -26.81 32.68
N PRO A 495 11.69 -26.52 33.42
CA PRO A 495 13.05 -26.69 32.90
C PRO A 495 13.35 -28.08 32.35
N VAL A 496 12.69 -29.12 32.89
CA VAL A 496 12.85 -30.51 32.43
C VAL A 496 12.23 -30.70 31.05
N ASP A 497 11.06 -30.12 30.80
CA ASP A 497 10.37 -30.17 29.50
C ASP A 497 11.20 -29.48 28.42
N LEU A 498 11.84 -28.34 28.76
CA LEU A 498 12.72 -27.63 27.84
C LEU A 498 13.94 -28.49 27.47
N LEU A 499 14.59 -29.13 28.44
CA LEU A 499 15.73 -30.03 28.18
C LEU A 499 15.34 -31.20 27.28
N ALA A 500 14.17 -31.81 27.50
CA ALA A 500 13.66 -32.88 26.65
C ALA A 500 13.39 -32.41 25.21
N PHE A 501 12.85 -31.19 25.05
CA PHE A 501 12.66 -30.57 23.75
C PHE A 501 13.99 -30.29 23.04
N GLU A 502 15.00 -29.79 23.75
CA GLU A 502 16.34 -29.54 23.20
C GLU A 502 17.06 -30.82 22.75
N ASP A 503 16.95 -31.89 23.53
CA ASP A 503 17.47 -33.20 23.15
C ASP A 503 16.75 -33.75 21.90
N ALA A 504 15.42 -33.60 21.81
CA ALA A 504 14.66 -34.04 20.65
C ALA A 504 14.98 -33.23 19.38
N ILE A 505 15.06 -31.90 19.48
CA ILE A 505 15.29 -31.03 18.32
C ILE A 505 16.71 -31.16 17.78
N SER A 506 17.71 -31.37 18.65
CA SER A 506 19.12 -31.56 18.25
C SER A 506 19.36 -32.88 17.50
N LYS A 507 18.59 -33.93 17.80
CA LYS A 507 18.65 -35.23 17.12
C LYS A 507 17.88 -35.27 15.80
N THR A 508 17.02 -34.28 15.56
CA THR A 508 16.16 -34.24 14.39
C THR A 508 16.83 -33.40 13.30
N SER A 509 17.07 -33.96 12.10
CA SER A 509 17.65 -33.21 10.97
C SER A 509 16.60 -32.57 10.05
N SER A 510 15.39 -33.14 10.01
CA SER A 510 14.30 -32.65 9.17
C SER A 510 13.69 -31.35 9.68
N ALA A 511 13.77 -30.29 8.89
CA ALA A 511 13.16 -28.99 9.22
C ALA A 511 11.64 -29.09 9.50
N LYS A 512 10.96 -29.98 8.77
CA LYS A 512 9.52 -30.23 8.95
C LYS A 512 9.23 -30.88 10.30
N GLU A 513 10.04 -31.84 10.71
CA GLU A 513 9.90 -32.53 12.01
C GLU A 513 10.29 -31.62 13.17
N GLN A 514 11.37 -30.86 13.05
CA GLN A 514 11.75 -29.84 14.04
C GLN A 514 10.61 -28.82 14.26
N LYS A 515 9.95 -28.38 13.18
CA LYS A 515 8.78 -27.50 13.27
C LYS A 515 7.61 -28.19 14.00
N GLN A 516 7.40 -29.48 13.75
CA GLN A 516 6.35 -30.25 14.43
C GLN A 516 6.66 -30.44 15.92
N LEU A 517 7.92 -30.68 16.30
CA LEU A 517 8.36 -30.75 17.69
C LEU A 517 8.12 -29.41 18.39
N LEU A 518 8.52 -28.30 17.77
CA LEU A 518 8.29 -26.97 18.31
C LEU A 518 6.79 -26.68 18.49
N ARG A 519 5.96 -27.06 17.52
CA ARG A 519 4.50 -26.94 17.62
C ARG A 519 3.96 -27.72 18.82
N SER A 520 4.34 -28.98 18.97
CA SER A 520 3.91 -29.82 20.09
C SER A 520 4.35 -29.24 21.43
N PHE A 521 5.58 -28.75 21.51
CA PHE A 521 6.13 -28.09 22.70
C PHE A 521 5.36 -26.81 23.06
N LEU A 522 5.11 -25.92 22.09
CA LEU A 522 4.36 -24.68 22.32
C LEU A 522 2.90 -24.94 22.71
N MET A 523 2.26 -25.97 22.14
CA MET A 523 0.90 -26.38 22.55
C MET A 523 0.86 -26.82 24.02
N LEU A 524 1.88 -27.55 24.48
CA LEU A 524 2.02 -27.91 25.89
C LEU A 524 2.28 -26.66 26.74
N ALA A 525 3.18 -25.79 26.28
CA ALA A 525 3.65 -24.59 26.97
C ALA A 525 2.58 -23.55 27.31
N THR A 526 1.57 -23.46 26.47
CA THR A 526 0.53 -22.43 26.50
C THR A 526 -0.84 -23.00 26.90
N GLY A 527 -0.89 -24.32 27.13
CA GLY A 527 -2.11 -25.06 27.41
C GLY A 527 -3.20 -24.82 26.35
N ASN A 528 -4.36 -24.34 26.81
CA ASN A 528 -5.53 -24.12 25.95
C ASN A 528 -5.45 -22.85 25.08
N LYS A 529 -4.44 -21.98 25.26
CA LYS A 529 -4.37 -20.68 24.56
C LYS A 529 -3.98 -20.79 23.08
N LEU A 530 -3.30 -21.87 22.68
CA LEU A 530 -2.96 -22.13 21.27
C LEU A 530 -3.96 -23.07 20.57
N LYS A 531 -5.21 -23.21 21.06
CA LYS A 531 -6.23 -24.09 20.45
C LYS A 531 -6.52 -23.77 18.96
N ALA A 532 -6.36 -22.51 18.54
CA ALA A 532 -6.42 -22.10 17.14
C ALA A 532 -5.46 -22.91 16.24
N ILE A 533 -4.29 -23.25 16.75
CA ILE A 533 -3.29 -24.10 16.09
C ILE A 533 -3.76 -25.57 16.08
N ALA A 534 -4.37 -26.06 17.16
CA ALA A 534 -4.86 -27.44 17.23
C ALA A 534 -5.99 -27.75 16.23
N GLN A 535 -6.90 -26.80 15.99
CA GLN A 535 -8.06 -26.95 15.11
C GLN A 535 -7.72 -27.06 13.60
N GLN A 536 -6.49 -26.71 13.19
CA GLN A 536 -6.11 -26.77 11.78
C GLN A 536 -5.98 -28.19 11.21
N LYS A 537 -5.78 -29.21 12.06
CA LYS A 537 -5.81 -30.61 11.59
C LYS A 537 -7.21 -31.06 11.15
N SER A 538 -8.27 -30.38 11.59
CA SER A 538 -9.66 -30.78 11.31
C SER A 538 -10.33 -30.02 10.16
N THR A 539 -9.72 -28.97 9.61
CA THR A 539 -10.29 -28.24 8.48
C THR A 539 -9.32 -28.23 7.31
N ASN A 540 -9.29 -29.34 6.57
CA ASN A 540 -9.15 -29.26 5.13
C ASN A 540 -10.37 -28.48 4.63
N VAL A 541 -10.32 -27.14 4.69
CA VAL A 541 -11.27 -26.32 3.93
C VAL A 541 -10.99 -26.67 2.49
N ILE A 542 -11.88 -27.46 1.89
CA ILE A 542 -11.89 -27.72 0.46
C ILE A 542 -12.08 -26.34 -0.20
N SER A 543 -10.98 -25.71 -0.61
CA SER A 543 -10.96 -24.38 -1.27
C SER A 543 -11.63 -24.38 -2.64
N ASN A 544 -12.20 -25.51 -3.06
CA ASN A 544 -12.84 -25.70 -4.37
C ASN A 544 -14.37 -25.55 -4.31
N VAL A 545 -14.95 -25.20 -3.16
CA VAL A 545 -16.38 -24.83 -3.11
C VAL A 545 -16.51 -23.32 -3.25
N SER A 546 -16.73 -22.86 -4.48
CA SER A 546 -17.20 -21.50 -4.73
C SER A 546 -18.54 -21.32 -4.04
N ALA A 547 -18.61 -20.46 -3.02
CA ALA A 547 -19.86 -20.09 -2.39
C ALA A 547 -20.76 -19.43 -3.44
N ARG A 548 -21.73 -20.18 -3.95
CA ARG A 548 -22.75 -19.65 -4.87
C ARG A 548 -23.54 -18.58 -4.10
N PRO A 549 -23.50 -17.29 -4.49
CA PRO A 549 -24.27 -16.28 -3.79
C PRO A 549 -25.75 -16.63 -3.94
N ARG A 550 -26.47 -16.78 -2.82
CA ARG A 550 -27.92 -16.98 -2.80
C ARG A 550 -28.56 -15.81 -3.54
N ARG A 551 -29.08 -16.06 -4.74
CA ARG A 551 -30.02 -15.14 -5.40
C ARG A 551 -31.31 -15.17 -4.58
N SER A 552 -31.63 -14.07 -3.93
CA SER A 552 -32.96 -13.82 -3.38
C SER A 552 -33.92 -13.58 -4.55
N THR A 553 -34.61 -14.62 -4.99
CA THR A 553 -35.79 -14.49 -5.86
C THR A 553 -37.03 -14.73 -5.03
N SER A 554 -37.74 -13.65 -4.73
CA SER A 554 -39.08 -13.63 -4.15
C SER A 554 -40.14 -13.70 -5.26
N SER A 555 -40.90 -14.78 -5.33
CA SER A 555 -42.36 -14.78 -5.61
C SER A 555 -42.93 -16.22 -5.63
N PRO A 556 -44.23 -16.43 -5.32
CA PRO A 556 -44.74 -17.67 -4.76
C PRO A 556 -45.55 -18.59 -5.72
N GLY A 557 -45.40 -19.91 -5.52
CA GLY A 557 -46.39 -20.99 -5.73
C GLY A 557 -46.54 -21.62 -7.14
N PRO A 558 -47.19 -22.80 -7.28
CA PRO A 558 -47.40 -23.91 -6.33
C PRO A 558 -46.88 -25.29 -6.84
N SER A 559 -46.87 -26.24 -5.91
CA SER A 559 -46.61 -27.69 -5.98
C SER A 559 -47.03 -28.45 -7.25
N VAL A 560 -46.15 -29.33 -7.75
CA VAL A 560 -46.47 -30.70 -8.20
C VAL A 560 -45.25 -31.60 -7.92
N GLU A 561 -45.53 -32.73 -7.28
CA GLU A 561 -44.64 -33.87 -6.99
C GLU A 561 -44.37 -34.69 -8.25
N GLU A 562 -43.16 -35.26 -8.39
CA GLU A 562 -42.82 -36.57 -9.01
C GLU A 562 -41.30 -36.58 -9.20
N ASP A 563 -40.55 -37.26 -8.33
CA ASP A 563 -40.26 -38.69 -8.27
C ASP A 563 -38.99 -39.07 -9.05
N ASP A 564 -38.30 -40.05 -8.46
CA ASP A 564 -36.97 -40.60 -8.67
C ASP A 564 -36.36 -40.56 -10.10
N THR A 565 -35.03 -40.35 -10.17
CA THR A 565 -34.08 -41.45 -10.41
C THR A 565 -32.62 -40.99 -10.55
N VAL A 566 -31.77 -41.73 -9.86
CA VAL A 566 -30.31 -41.77 -9.97
C VAL A 566 -29.90 -42.36 -11.33
N GLY A 567 -28.91 -41.75 -12.00
CA GLY A 567 -28.31 -42.29 -13.22
C GLY A 567 -26.85 -41.89 -13.39
N LEU A 568 -25.96 -42.83 -13.11
CA LEU A 568 -24.51 -42.76 -13.28
C LEU A 568 -24.08 -42.72 -14.76
N ALA A 569 -22.95 -42.04 -14.98
CA ALA A 569 -21.81 -42.42 -15.82
C ALA A 569 -21.85 -42.31 -17.36
N ALA A 570 -20.76 -41.70 -17.83
CA ALA A 570 -19.89 -42.06 -18.96
C ALA A 570 -20.04 -41.30 -20.31
N ILE A 571 -18.99 -40.50 -20.55
CA ILE A 571 -18.13 -40.44 -21.75
C ILE A 571 -18.81 -40.20 -23.11
N THR A 572 -18.60 -39.00 -23.65
CA THR A 572 -17.86 -38.80 -24.92
C THR A 572 -17.18 -37.45 -24.92
#